data_AF-A0A6G9YTR5-F1
#
_entry.id   AF-A0A6G9YTR5-F1
#
_cell.length_a   1.000
_cell.length_b   1.000
_cell.length_c   1.000
_cell.angle_alpha   90.00
_cell.angle_beta   90.00
_cell.angle_gamma   90.00
#
_symmetry.space_group_name_H-M   'P 1'
#
loop_
_entity.id
_entity.type
_entity.pdbx_description
1 polymer ?
#
loop_
_entity_poly.entity_id
_entity_poly.type
_entity_poly.pdbx_seq_one_letter_code
_entity_poly.pdbx_strand_id
1 'polypeptide(L)'
;MIYSAMLPAQAAGGADAIVLAGVYKQAFFSGDTVTDVVVVAPYGFTTVSGSATNNVTISVRQLRGGSVVRTFARLTTAAGIDLAAEIPVTVPLGAQPVLRPNDVLDVRLQQNGTGQAIGAGLLVSVHIS
;
A
#
# COMPACT_ATOMS: atom_id res chain seq x y z
N MET A 1 11.99 -9.05 7.64
CA MET A 1 11.96 -7.58 7.88
C MET A 1 10.57 -7.06 7.56
N ILE A 2 10.12 -6.01 8.25
CA ILE A 2 8.82 -5.37 7.99
C ILE A 2 9.07 -3.87 7.77
N TYR A 3 8.55 -3.34 6.67
CA TYR A 3 8.49 -1.92 6.38
C TYR A 3 7.03 -1.47 6.45
N SER A 4 6.79 -0.25 6.90
CA SER A 4 5.41 0.23 7.11
C SER A 4 5.24 1.68 6.73
N ALA A 5 4.10 2.01 6.14
CA ALA A 5 3.69 3.37 5.84
C ALA A 5 2.30 3.64 6.43
N MET A 6 2.15 4.78 7.09
CA MET A 6 0.86 5.29 7.56
C MET A 6 0.32 6.27 6.52
N LEU A 7 -0.81 5.96 5.90
CA LEU A 7 -1.39 6.79 4.85
C LEU A 7 -2.10 8.01 5.45
N PRO A 8 -1.98 9.20 4.81
CA PRO A 8 -2.69 10.40 5.22
C PRO A 8 -4.18 10.28 4.89
N ALA A 9 -4.99 11.17 5.47
CA ALA A 9 -6.36 11.36 5.00
C ALA A 9 -6.33 11.86 3.56
N GLN A 10 -7.32 11.44 2.76
CA GLN A 10 -7.44 11.86 1.37
C GLN A 10 -8.89 12.22 1.09
N ALA A 11 -9.12 13.41 0.55
CA ALA A 11 -10.45 13.82 0.12
C ALA A 11 -10.93 12.97 -1.07
N ALA A 12 -12.25 12.90 -1.23
CA ALA A 12 -12.91 12.36 -2.42
C ALA A 12 -12.32 12.98 -3.70
N GLY A 13 -11.80 12.15 -4.62
CA GLY A 13 -11.16 12.64 -5.85
C GLY A 13 -9.90 13.47 -5.66
N GLY A 14 -9.29 13.41 -4.46
CA GLY A 14 -8.01 14.05 -4.18
C GLY A 14 -6.85 13.44 -4.99
N ALA A 15 -5.77 14.22 -5.12
CA ALA A 15 -4.55 13.76 -5.78
C ALA A 15 -3.92 12.56 -5.07
N ASP A 16 -3.11 11.80 -5.80
CA ASP A 16 -2.36 10.66 -5.26
C ASP A 16 -1.55 11.06 -4.03
N ALA A 17 -1.70 10.28 -2.94
CA ALA A 17 -0.82 10.38 -1.78
C ALA A 17 0.28 9.33 -1.89
N ILE A 18 1.54 9.75 -1.75
CA ILE A 18 2.71 8.87 -1.78
C ILE A 18 3.41 8.97 -0.43
N VAL A 19 3.60 7.82 0.22
CA VAL A 19 4.24 7.74 1.55
C VAL A 19 5.37 6.73 1.50
N LEU A 20 6.53 7.12 2.05
CA LEU A 20 7.68 6.24 2.21
C LEU A 20 7.36 5.13 3.24
N ALA A 21 7.46 3.86 2.84
CA ALA A 21 7.43 2.73 3.76
C ALA A 21 8.83 2.40 4.31
N GLY A 22 9.87 2.60 3.48
CA GLY A 22 11.25 2.55 3.93
C GLY A 22 12.26 2.34 2.83
N VAL A 23 13.53 2.28 3.23
CA VAL A 23 14.66 1.96 2.36
C VAL A 23 15.09 0.53 2.64
N TYR A 24 15.09 -0.32 1.62
CA TYR A 24 15.50 -1.70 1.74
C TYR A 24 16.99 -1.80 2.08
N LYS A 25 17.27 -2.53 3.16
CA LYS A 25 18.62 -2.90 3.60
C LYS A 25 18.70 -4.41 3.61
N GLN A 26 19.68 -4.95 2.89
CA GLN A 26 19.86 -6.39 2.77
C GLN A 26 20.14 -7.01 4.14
N ALA A 27 19.37 -8.05 4.49
CA ALA A 27 19.55 -8.80 5.73
C ALA A 27 20.43 -10.04 5.52
N PHE A 28 20.19 -10.76 4.42
CA PHE A 28 20.87 -12.01 4.10
C PHE A 28 21.56 -11.95 2.73
N PHE A 29 22.64 -12.72 2.58
CA PHE A 29 23.62 -12.57 1.49
C PHE A 29 23.07 -12.78 0.06
N SER A 30 21.85 -13.26 -0.12
CA SER A 30 21.03 -13.11 -1.34
C SER A 30 19.69 -13.84 -1.16
N GLY A 31 18.56 -13.24 -1.54
CA GLY A 31 17.29 -13.97 -1.63
C GLY A 31 16.05 -13.20 -1.16
N ASP A 32 16.23 -12.16 -0.34
CA ASP A 32 15.12 -11.40 0.25
C ASP A 32 14.14 -10.92 -0.83
N THR A 33 12.87 -11.28 -0.65
CA THR A 33 11.78 -10.78 -1.49
C THR A 33 10.55 -10.47 -0.64
N VAL A 34 9.60 -9.77 -1.25
CA VAL A 34 8.33 -9.45 -0.58
C VAL A 34 7.47 -10.71 -0.56
N THR A 35 7.08 -11.11 0.64
CA THR A 35 6.22 -12.28 0.87
C THR A 35 4.79 -11.93 1.12
N ASP A 36 4.52 -10.76 1.71
CA ASP A 36 3.16 -10.33 1.99
C ASP A 36 3.06 -8.80 2.09
N VAL A 37 1.89 -8.28 1.75
CA VAL A 37 1.52 -6.88 1.95
C VAL A 37 0.12 -6.82 2.55
N VAL A 38 -0.02 -6.11 3.66
CA VAL A 38 -1.29 -6.00 4.39
C VAL A 38 -1.60 -4.54 4.65
N VAL A 39 -2.86 -4.14 4.47
CA VAL A 39 -3.38 -2.86 4.96
C VAL A 39 -4.30 -3.11 6.16
N VAL A 40 -4.13 -2.31 7.21
CA VAL A 40 -4.97 -2.35 8.40
C VAL A 40 -5.44 -0.94 8.72
N ALA A 41 -6.75 -0.77 8.92
CA ALA A 41 -7.30 0.49 9.40
C ALA A 41 -7.20 0.58 10.93
N PRO A 42 -6.97 1.77 11.50
CA PRO A 42 -6.84 1.95 12.94
C PRO A 42 -8.20 1.78 13.65
N TYR A 43 -8.17 1.66 14.98
CA TYR A 43 -9.38 1.71 15.80
C TYR A 43 -10.19 2.98 15.52
N GLY A 44 -11.51 2.84 15.44
CA GLY A 44 -12.43 3.96 15.18
C GLY A 44 -12.42 4.47 13.73
N PHE A 45 -11.74 3.78 12.81
CA PHE A 45 -11.77 4.14 11.39
C PHE A 45 -13.18 3.95 10.80
N THR A 46 -13.69 4.98 10.14
CA THR A 46 -14.96 4.89 9.41
C THR A 46 -14.83 3.91 8.26
N THR A 47 -15.63 2.85 8.26
CA THR A 47 -15.61 1.83 7.20
C THR A 47 -15.79 2.46 5.83
N VAL A 48 -14.86 2.14 4.92
CA VAL A 48 -14.95 2.52 3.51
C VAL A 48 -15.37 1.28 2.74
N SER A 49 -16.62 1.27 2.27
CA SER A 49 -17.14 0.18 1.45
C SER A 49 -16.78 0.39 -0.02
N GLY A 50 -16.10 -0.59 -0.60
CA GLY A 50 -15.69 -0.55 -1.99
C GLY A 50 -16.86 -0.71 -2.95
N SER A 51 -16.88 0.05 -4.05
CA SER A 51 -17.84 -0.13 -5.14
C SER A 51 -17.23 0.25 -6.49
N ALA A 52 -17.91 -0.10 -7.59
CA ALA A 52 -17.42 0.24 -8.94
C ALA A 52 -17.31 1.76 -9.19
N THR A 53 -18.17 2.57 -8.57
CA THR A 53 -18.18 4.04 -8.70
C THR A 53 -17.45 4.75 -7.58
N ASN A 54 -17.07 4.01 -6.53
CA ASN A 54 -16.40 4.52 -5.35
C ASN A 54 -15.33 3.52 -4.91
N ASN A 55 -14.13 3.69 -5.45
CA ASN A 55 -13.00 2.87 -5.06
C ASN A 55 -11.69 3.66 -4.99
N VAL A 56 -10.76 3.09 -4.22
CA VAL A 56 -9.41 3.57 -4.09
C VAL A 56 -8.44 2.46 -4.46
N THR A 57 -7.30 2.85 -5.02
CA THR A 57 -6.19 1.95 -5.28
C THR A 57 -5.08 2.19 -4.26
N ILE A 58 -4.68 1.15 -3.54
CA ILE A 58 -3.43 1.10 -2.76
C ILE A 58 -2.42 0.31 -3.57
N SER A 59 -1.29 0.95 -3.90
CA SER A 59 -0.20 0.34 -4.65
C SER A 59 1.09 0.41 -3.85
N VAL A 60 1.88 -0.67 -3.83
CA VAL A 60 3.24 -0.64 -3.27
C VAL A 60 4.25 -0.71 -4.39
N ARG A 61 5.21 0.21 -4.37
CA ARG A 61 6.18 0.39 -5.45
C ARG A 61 7.60 0.26 -4.95
N GLN A 62 8.43 -0.26 -5.83
CA GLN A 62 9.87 -0.31 -5.70
C GLN A 62 10.46 0.80 -6.58
N LEU A 63 11.33 1.62 -5.99
CA LEU A 63 12.05 2.67 -6.67
C LEU A 63 13.55 2.44 -6.56
N ARG A 64 14.28 2.84 -7.60
CA ARG A 64 15.74 2.76 -7.67
C ARG A 64 16.26 4.02 -8.34
N GLY A 65 17.17 4.72 -7.66
CA GLY A 65 17.69 6.01 -8.15
C GLY A 65 16.59 7.05 -8.39
N GLY A 66 15.50 7.02 -7.61
CA GLY A 66 14.36 7.94 -7.74
C GLY A 66 13.32 7.55 -8.79
N SER A 67 13.58 6.53 -9.61
CA SER A 67 12.64 6.05 -10.64
C SER A 67 11.87 4.83 -10.17
N VAL A 68 10.58 4.77 -10.49
CA VAL A 68 9.75 3.57 -10.25
C VAL A 68 10.25 2.44 -11.13
N VAL A 69 10.74 1.37 -10.49
CA VAL A 69 11.14 0.13 -11.16
C VAL A 69 9.92 -0.74 -11.41
N ARG A 70 9.04 -0.85 -10.41
CA ARG A 70 7.86 -1.69 -10.46
C ARG A 70 6.83 -1.32 -9.40
N THR A 71 5.55 -1.45 -9.74
CA THR A 71 4.47 -1.63 -8.76
C THR A 71 4.28 -3.12 -8.56
N PHE A 72 4.58 -3.66 -7.38
CA PHE A 72 4.62 -5.11 -7.14
C PHE A 72 3.41 -5.62 -6.36
N ALA A 73 2.72 -4.74 -5.62
CA ALA A 73 1.47 -5.06 -4.93
C ALA A 73 0.41 -4.01 -5.27
N ARG A 74 -0.84 -4.43 -5.47
CA ARG A 74 -1.94 -3.52 -5.76
C ARG A 74 -3.27 -4.09 -5.25
N LEU A 75 -4.00 -3.26 -4.51
CA LEU A 75 -5.38 -3.51 -4.10
C LEU A 75 -6.24 -2.36 -4.60
N THR A 76 -7.31 -2.68 -5.33
CA THR A 76 -8.38 -1.72 -5.62
C THR A 76 -9.58 -2.16 -4.82
N THR A 77 -10.14 -1.28 -3.99
CA THR A 77 -11.39 -1.59 -3.29
C THR A 77 -12.51 -1.79 -4.31
N ALA A 78 -13.45 -2.68 -4.02
CA ALA A 78 -14.55 -3.03 -4.90
C ALA A 78 -15.66 -3.64 -4.06
N ALA A 79 -16.79 -4.00 -4.68
CA ALA A 79 -17.85 -4.71 -3.97
C ALA A 79 -17.28 -5.98 -3.31
N GLY A 80 -17.37 -6.07 -1.97
CA GLY A 80 -16.81 -7.16 -1.17
C GLY A 80 -15.36 -6.97 -0.71
N ILE A 81 -14.74 -5.83 -1.02
CA ILE A 81 -13.40 -5.44 -0.54
C ILE A 81 -13.52 -4.09 0.15
N ASP A 82 -13.74 -4.15 1.46
CA ASP A 82 -13.94 -2.99 2.32
C ASP A 82 -12.72 -2.73 3.20
N LEU A 83 -12.50 -1.47 3.55
CA LEU A 83 -11.51 -1.07 4.57
C LEU A 83 -12.26 -0.78 5.86
N ALA A 84 -12.24 -1.73 6.79
CA ALA A 84 -12.90 -1.62 8.09
C ALA A 84 -11.87 -1.56 9.22
N ALA A 85 -12.22 -0.86 10.31
CA ALA A 85 -11.36 -0.72 11.48
C ALA A 85 -10.87 -2.09 11.98
N GLU A 86 -9.56 -2.20 12.19
CA GLU A 86 -8.88 -3.36 12.78
C GLU A 86 -9.02 -4.69 12.02
N ILE A 87 -9.59 -4.66 10.80
CA ILE A 87 -9.66 -5.83 9.93
C ILE A 87 -8.53 -5.74 8.89
N PRO A 88 -7.56 -6.69 8.91
CA PRO A 88 -6.50 -6.72 7.91
C PRO A 88 -7.05 -7.12 6.54
N VAL A 89 -6.58 -6.42 5.50
CA VAL A 89 -6.86 -6.76 4.10
C VAL A 89 -5.53 -6.99 3.39
N THR A 90 -5.37 -8.17 2.79
CA THR A 90 -4.20 -8.49 1.97
C THR A 90 -4.21 -7.66 0.69
N VAL A 91 -3.07 -7.08 0.35
CA VAL A 91 -2.82 -6.38 -0.91
C VAL A 91 -2.14 -7.37 -1.86
N PRO A 92 -2.83 -7.87 -2.90
CA PRO A 92 -2.29 -8.91 -3.77
C PRO A 92 -0.96 -8.53 -4.41
N LEU A 93 -0.01 -9.47 -4.36
CA LEU A 93 1.24 -9.38 -5.10
C LEU A 93 1.00 -9.73 -6.58
N GLY A 94 1.29 -8.79 -7.48
CA GLY A 94 1.25 -9.04 -8.92
C GLY A 94 2.52 -9.72 -9.44
N ALA A 95 3.66 -9.46 -8.80
CA ALA A 95 4.93 -10.12 -9.07
C ALA A 95 5.89 -9.91 -7.90
N GLN A 96 6.72 -10.91 -7.59
CA GLN A 96 7.77 -10.76 -6.59
C GLN A 96 8.83 -9.75 -7.08
N PRO A 97 9.14 -8.70 -6.30
CA PRO A 97 10.19 -7.76 -6.67
C PRO A 97 11.57 -8.35 -6.40
N VAL A 98 12.52 -8.03 -7.27
CA VAL A 98 13.95 -8.29 -7.02
C VAL A 98 14.53 -7.08 -6.31
N LEU A 99 14.74 -7.21 -5.01
CA LEU A 99 15.23 -6.14 -4.16
C LEU A 99 16.75 -6.00 -4.26
N ARG A 100 17.25 -4.76 -4.37
CA ARG A 100 18.67 -4.41 -4.33
C ARG A 100 18.91 -3.41 -3.21
N PRO A 101 20.10 -3.43 -2.57
CA PRO A 101 20.42 -2.46 -1.54
C PRO A 101 20.12 -1.02 -1.97
N ASN A 102 19.49 -0.25 -1.06
CA ASN A 102 19.04 1.12 -1.27
C ASN A 102 17.84 1.30 -2.20
N ASP A 103 17.16 0.23 -2.61
CA ASP A 103 15.84 0.37 -3.20
C ASP A 103 14.89 1.00 -2.18
N VAL A 104 14.04 1.90 -2.66
CA VAL A 104 13.02 2.57 -1.85
C VAL A 104 11.69 1.84 -2.05
N LEU A 105 11.00 1.58 -0.95
CA LEU A 105 9.65 1.06 -0.93
C LEU A 105 8.71 2.21 -0.53
N ASP A 106 7.77 2.53 -1.41
CA ASP A 106 6.72 3.50 -1.12
C ASP A 106 5.34 2.91 -1.36
N VAL A 107 4.36 3.57 -0.77
CA VAL A 107 2.94 3.24 -0.92
C VAL A 107 2.25 4.43 -1.55
N ARG A 108 1.48 4.16 -2.60
CA ARG A 108 0.64 5.14 -3.28
C ARG A 108 -0.83 4.83 -3.00
N LEU A 109 -1.54 5.80 -2.47
CA LEU A 109 -2.99 5.80 -2.34
C LEU A 109 -3.59 6.72 -3.42
N GLN A 110 -4.44 6.16 -4.27
CA GLN A 110 -5.05 6.82 -5.41
C GLN A 110 -6.58 6.76 -5.32
N GLN A 111 -7.24 7.91 -5.49
CA GLN A 111 -8.69 7.99 -5.67
C GLN A 111 -9.03 7.66 -7.12
N ASN A 112 -9.88 6.66 -7.34
CA ASN A 112 -10.35 6.34 -8.68
C ASN A 112 -11.69 7.04 -8.90
N GLY A 113 -11.65 8.25 -9.48
CA GLY A 113 -12.83 9.09 -9.69
C GLY A 113 -13.17 9.95 -8.48
N THR A 114 -14.45 10.30 -8.32
CA THR A 114 -14.94 11.19 -7.24
C THR A 114 -15.37 10.41 -5.99
N GLY A 115 -14.63 9.36 -5.62
CA GLY A 115 -15.00 8.39 -4.58
C GLY A 115 -15.23 8.96 -3.17
N GLN A 116 -15.15 8.12 -2.14
CA GLN A 116 -15.27 8.53 -0.75
C GLN A 116 -13.93 9.03 -0.21
N ALA A 117 -14.03 10.02 0.68
CA ALA A 117 -12.88 10.44 1.45
C ALA A 117 -12.37 9.27 2.31
N ILE A 118 -11.06 9.13 2.36
CA ILE A 118 -10.36 8.13 3.17
C ILE A 118 -9.83 8.82 4.42
N GLY A 119 -10.13 8.23 5.59
CA GLY A 119 -9.56 8.68 6.86
C GLY A 119 -8.04 8.48 6.91
N ALA A 120 -7.37 9.27 7.76
CA ALA A 120 -5.95 9.04 8.01
C ALA A 120 -5.73 7.73 8.79
N GLY A 121 -4.50 7.21 8.70
CA GLY A 121 -4.01 6.19 9.62
C GLY A 121 -4.08 4.75 9.13
N LEU A 122 -4.51 4.51 7.89
CA LEU A 122 -4.35 3.19 7.26
C LEU A 122 -2.86 2.80 7.28
N LEU A 123 -2.54 1.70 7.97
CA LEU A 123 -1.19 1.17 8.09
C LEU A 123 -0.98 0.11 7.03
N VAL A 124 -0.05 0.36 6.09
CA VAL A 124 0.37 -0.62 5.10
C VAL A 124 1.69 -1.23 5.54
N SER A 125 1.73 -2.55 5.70
CA SER A 125 2.90 -3.33 6.11
C SER A 125 3.40 -4.20 4.97
N VAL A 126 4.70 -4.17 4.70
CA VAL A 126 5.39 -4.93 3.66
C VAL A 126 6.34 -5.91 4.33
N HIS A 127 6.04 -7.21 4.23
CA HIS A 127 6.82 -8.29 4.80
C HIS A 127 7.86 -8.78 3.79
N ILE A 128 9.11 -8.87 4.24
CA ILE A 128 10.25 -9.34 3.46
C ILE A 128 10.94 -10.47 4.21
N SER A 129 11.24 -11.56 3.53
CA SER A 129 11.98 -12.71 4.06
C SER A 129 12.92 -13.30 3.02
#